data_AF-A0A2H6MW76-F1
#
_entry.id   AF-A0A2H6MW76-F1
#
_cell.length_a   1.000
_cell.length_b   1.000
_cell.length_c   1.000
_cell.angle_alpha   90.00
_cell.angle_beta   90.00
_cell.angle_gamma   90.00
#
_symmetry.space_group_name_H-M   'P 1'
#
loop_
_entity.id
_entity.type
_entity.pdbx_description
1 polymer ?
#
loop_
_entity_poly.entity_id
_entity_poly.type
_entity_poly.pdbx_seq_one_letter_code
_entity_poly.pdbx_strand_id
1 'polypeptide(L)'
;MEEAVRAIKTLRSKKAVLAKKRQVMRLMFGDYRAKMAEERQKQLKLLQAGSKAAHITEVNEETRKKRSQVFRKSAEGARTFRNLQEPCCQPPACLRSTDPSSFKFRPSQEEFCFHFF
;
A
#
# COMPACT_ATOMS: atom_id res chain seq x y z
N MET A 1 22.00 -23.47 20.36
CA MET A 1 21.36 -22.42 21.20
C MET A 1 22.32 -21.27 21.55
N GLU A 2 23.59 -21.54 21.82
CA GLU A 2 24.54 -20.50 22.22
C GLU A 2 24.74 -19.36 21.22
N GLU A 3 24.70 -19.65 19.92
CA GLU A 3 24.86 -18.64 18.86
C GLU A 3 23.76 -17.58 18.87
N ALA A 4 22.52 -17.98 19.14
CA ALA A 4 21.40 -17.05 19.27
C ALA A 4 21.60 -16.10 20.47
N VAL A 5 22.09 -16.62 21.60
CA VAL A 5 22.41 -15.80 22.77
C VAL A 5 23.53 -14.82 22.47
N ARG A 6 24.58 -15.25 21.76
CA ARG A 6 25.69 -14.38 21.30
C ARG A 6 25.22 -13.30 20.32
N ALA A 7 24.32 -13.65 19.40
CA ALA A 7 23.69 -12.72 18.46
C ALA A 7 22.88 -11.67 19.21
N ILE A 8 22.01 -12.07 20.13
CA ILE A 8 21.18 -11.15 20.93
C ILE A 8 22.05 -10.19 21.75
N LYS A 9 23.12 -10.69 22.40
CA LYS A 9 24.08 -9.83 23.12
C LYS A 9 24.71 -8.79 22.19
N THR A 10 25.09 -9.18 20.98
CA THR A 10 25.67 -8.27 19.98
C THR A 10 24.67 -7.23 19.48
N LEU A 11 23.43 -7.63 19.24
CA LEU A 11 22.37 -6.73 18.75
C LEU A 11 21.94 -5.72 19.82
N ARG A 12 21.86 -6.14 21.09
CA ARG A 12 21.51 -5.27 22.23
C ARG A 12 22.64 -4.35 22.68
N SER A 13 23.90 -4.71 22.39
CA SER A 13 25.05 -3.89 22.77
C SER A 13 25.04 -2.54 22.06
N LYS A 14 25.14 -1.44 22.82
CA LYS A 14 25.31 -0.07 22.27
C LYS A 14 26.71 0.14 21.70
N LYS A 15 27.71 -0.59 22.21
CA LYS A 15 29.13 -0.50 21.78
C LYS A 15 29.42 -1.29 20.50
N ALA A 16 28.51 -2.15 20.05
CA ALA A 16 28.70 -2.93 18.84
C ALA A 16 28.53 -2.06 17.59
N VAL A 17 29.55 -2.04 16.73
CA VAL A 17 29.55 -1.32 15.45
C VAL A 17 28.40 -1.81 14.56
N LEU A 18 27.75 -0.88 13.88
CA LEU A 18 26.57 -1.13 13.05
C LEU A 18 26.81 -2.23 11.99
N ALA A 19 27.99 -2.26 11.36
CA ALA A 19 28.34 -3.29 10.38
C ALA A 19 28.26 -4.71 10.97
N LYS A 20 28.73 -4.90 12.20
CA LYS A 20 28.68 -6.18 12.92
C LYS A 20 27.25 -6.59 13.24
N LYS A 21 26.39 -5.63 13.65
CA LYS A 21 24.96 -5.89 13.85
C LYS A 21 24.27 -6.33 12.55
N ARG A 22 24.57 -5.66 11.43
CA ARG A 22 24.04 -6.04 10.11
C ARG A 22 24.51 -7.43 9.70
N GLN A 23 25.77 -7.79 9.95
CA GLN A 23 26.30 -9.12 9.66
C GLN A 23 25.58 -10.19 10.47
N VAL A 24 25.39 -9.97 11.77
CA VAL A 24 24.63 -10.88 12.64
C VAL A 24 23.19 -11.03 12.14
N MET A 25 22.51 -9.93 11.81
CA MET A 25 21.14 -10.00 11.28
C MET A 25 21.08 -10.76 9.95
N ARG A 26 22.00 -10.51 9.01
CA ARG A 26 22.06 -11.21 7.73
C ARG A 26 22.32 -12.70 7.89
N LEU A 27 23.24 -13.08 8.77
CA LEU A 27 23.56 -14.49 9.01
C LEU A 27 22.39 -15.23 9.67
N MET A 28 21.74 -14.59 10.65
CA MET A 28 20.68 -15.23 11.44
C MET A 28 19.32 -15.23 10.74
N PHE A 29 18.98 -14.16 10.02
CA PHE A 29 17.65 -13.97 9.42
C PHE A 29 17.66 -14.04 7.89
N GLY A 30 18.83 -14.28 7.29
CA GLY A 30 19.00 -14.35 5.85
C GLY A 30 18.93 -13.00 5.15
N ASP A 31 18.74 -13.03 3.83
CA ASP A 31 18.59 -11.82 3.01
C ASP A 31 17.12 -11.39 2.90
N TYR A 32 16.79 -10.33 3.62
CA TYR A 32 15.46 -9.73 3.57
C TYR A 32 15.07 -9.23 2.18
N ARG A 33 16.04 -8.77 1.36
CA ARG A 33 15.73 -8.26 0.01
C ARG A 33 15.21 -9.38 -0.89
N ALA A 34 15.82 -10.55 -0.80
CA ALA A 34 15.37 -11.74 -1.53
C ALA A 34 13.94 -12.13 -1.10
N LYS A 35 13.65 -12.14 0.21
CA LYS A 35 12.30 -12.41 0.73
C LYS A 35 11.26 -11.43 0.17
N MET A 36 11.57 -10.13 0.16
CA MET A 36 10.67 -9.11 -0.40
C MET A 36 10.46 -9.25 -1.91
N ALA A 37 11.49 -9.66 -2.65
CA ALA A 37 11.38 -9.92 -4.08
C ALA A 37 10.46 -11.13 -4.35
N GLU A 38 10.62 -12.20 -3.58
CA GLU A 38 9.78 -13.39 -3.68
C GLU A 38 8.31 -13.08 -3.37
N GLU A 39 8.04 -12.35 -2.29
CA GLU A 39 6.69 -11.95 -1.91
C GLU A 39 6.03 -11.07 -2.99
N ARG A 40 6.77 -10.09 -3.52
CA ARG A 40 6.29 -9.27 -4.65
C ARG A 40 5.97 -10.13 -5.88
N GLN A 41 6.81 -11.12 -6.19
CA GLN A 41 6.58 -12.01 -7.32
C GLN A 41 5.32 -12.87 -7.11
N LYS A 42 5.05 -13.35 -5.88
CA LYS A 42 3.82 -14.07 -5.55
C LYS A 42 2.59 -13.20 -5.80
N GLN A 43 2.62 -11.94 -5.35
CA GLN A 43 1.52 -10.99 -5.59
C GLN A 43 1.29 -10.73 -7.09
N LEU A 44 2.36 -10.54 -7.86
CA LEU A 44 2.26 -10.36 -9.32
C LEU A 44 1.64 -11.58 -10.01
N LYS A 45 2.00 -12.80 -9.59
CA LYS A 45 1.39 -14.03 -10.13
C LYS A 45 -0.11 -14.10 -9.81
N LEU A 46 -0.52 -13.72 -8.60
CA LEU A 46 -1.94 -13.66 -8.21
C LEU A 46 -2.71 -12.65 -9.06
N LEU A 47 -2.16 -11.45 -9.27
CA LEU A 47 -2.76 -10.44 -10.13
C LEU A 47 -2.88 -10.92 -11.58
N GLN A 48 -1.84 -11.55 -12.11
CA GLN A 48 -1.87 -12.12 -13.46
C GLN A 48 -2.93 -13.22 -13.58
N ALA A 49 -3.06 -14.09 -12.58
CA ALA A 49 -4.09 -15.12 -12.55
C ALA A 49 -5.50 -14.51 -12.51
N GLY A 50 -5.73 -13.50 -11.66
CA GLY A 50 -7.00 -12.77 -11.61
C GLY A 50 -7.36 -12.08 -12.92
N SER A 51 -6.36 -11.44 -13.57
CA SER A 51 -6.55 -10.81 -14.88
C SER A 51 -6.90 -11.83 -15.97
N LYS A 52 -6.26 -13.00 -16.00
CA LYS A 52 -6.60 -14.08 -16.93
C LYS A 52 -8.01 -14.63 -16.68
N ALA A 53 -8.41 -14.77 -15.42
CA ALA A 53 -9.74 -15.25 -15.07
C ALA A 53 -10.84 -14.27 -15.49
N ALA A 54 -10.60 -12.96 -15.34
CA ALA A 54 -11.53 -11.90 -15.70
C ALA A 54 -11.61 -11.59 -17.21
N HIS A 55 -11.14 -12.49 -18.09
CA HIS A 55 -11.18 -12.28 -19.53
C HIS A 55 -12.62 -12.03 -20.01
N ILE A 56 -12.83 -10.89 -20.68
CA ILE A 56 -14.10 -10.54 -21.29
C ILE A 56 -14.11 -11.18 -22.67
N THR A 57 -14.93 -12.20 -22.87
CA THR A 57 -15.19 -12.76 -24.19
C THR A 57 -16.07 -11.81 -24.99
N GLU A 58 -15.70 -11.55 -26.23
CA GLU A 58 -16.53 -10.76 -27.14
C GLU A 58 -17.86 -11.50 -27.39
N VAL A 59 -18.96 -10.84 -27.05
CA VAL A 59 -20.31 -11.40 -27.19
C VAL A 59 -20.73 -11.20 -28.64
N ASN A 60 -21.10 -12.30 -29.32
CA ASN A 60 -21.54 -12.25 -30.72
C ASN A 60 -22.67 -11.22 -30.91
N GLU A 61 -22.52 -10.38 -31.93
CA GLU A 61 -23.44 -9.29 -32.30
C GLU A 61 -24.91 -9.74 -32.43
N GLU A 62 -25.19 -10.97 -32.84
CA GLU A 62 -26.54 -11.52 -32.92
C GLU A 62 -27.20 -11.71 -31.55
N THR A 63 -26.41 -12.05 -30.53
CA THR A 63 -26.89 -12.23 -29.15
C THR A 63 -27.02 -10.90 -28.41
N ARG A 64 -26.22 -9.89 -28.80
CA ARG A 64 -26.27 -8.51 -28.28
C ARG A 64 -27.58 -7.82 -28.64
N LYS A 65 -28.00 -7.91 -29.92
CA LYS A 65 -29.23 -7.26 -30.42
C LYS A 65 -30.52 -7.81 -29.80
N LYS A 66 -30.53 -9.08 -29.39
CA LYS A 66 -31.71 -9.74 -28.79
C LYS A 66 -31.85 -9.51 -27.27
N ARG A 67 -30.80 -9.05 -26.58
CA ARG A 67 -30.79 -8.85 -25.11
C ARG A 67 -30.67 -7.40 -24.66
N SER A 68 -30.52 -6.45 -25.58
CA SER A 68 -30.25 -5.03 -25.28
C SER A 68 -31.49 -4.18 -24.97
N GLN A 69 -32.47 -4.70 -24.23
CA GLN A 69 -33.60 -3.89 -23.76
C GLN A 69 -33.51 -3.72 -22.24
N VAL A 70 -32.68 -2.78 -21.81
CA VAL A 70 -32.60 -2.35 -20.41
C VAL A 70 -33.41 -1.07 -20.27
N PHE A 71 -34.61 -1.17 -19.69
CA PHE A 71 -35.40 0.00 -19.36
C PHE A 71 -34.81 0.64 -18.10
N ARG A 72 -34.08 1.76 -18.25
CA ARG A 72 -33.70 2.59 -17.11
C ARG A 72 -34.81 3.60 -16.88
N LYS A 73 -35.60 3.42 -15.81
CA LYS A 73 -36.40 4.53 -15.27
C LYS A 73 -35.44 5.57 -14.71
N SER A 74 -35.29 6.70 -15.39
CA SER A 74 -34.62 7.88 -14.83
C SER A 74 -35.44 8.38 -13.65
N ALA A 75 -34.88 8.31 -12.44
CA ALA A 75 -35.39 9.06 -11.31
C ALA A 75 -34.88 10.50 -11.44
N GLU A 76 -35.69 11.37 -12.04
CA GLU A 76 -35.51 12.81 -11.90
C GLU A 76 -35.75 13.18 -10.42
N GLY A 77 -34.68 13.31 -9.65
CA GLY A 77 -34.74 13.83 -8.29
C GLY A 77 -33.98 13.03 -7.24
N ALA A 78 -32.65 13.01 -7.30
CA ALA A 78 -31.82 12.72 -6.14
C ALA A 78 -30.45 13.41 -6.26
N ARG A 79 -30.47 14.74 -6.33
CA ARG A 79 -29.29 15.55 -6.03
C ARG A 79 -29.16 15.59 -4.51
N THR A 80 -28.42 14.66 -3.92
CA THR A 80 -27.76 14.88 -2.63
C THR A 80 -26.63 13.87 -2.51
N PHE A 81 -25.41 14.35 -2.74
CA PHE A 81 -24.18 13.64 -2.41
C PHE A 81 -24.16 13.39 -0.91
N ARG A 82 -24.59 12.23 -0.46
CA ARG A 82 -24.26 11.73 0.87
C ARG A 82 -22.85 11.15 0.80
N ASN A 83 -21.92 11.87 1.40
CA ASN A 83 -20.57 11.45 1.71
C ASN A 83 -20.61 10.04 2.34
N LEU A 84 -20.18 9.03 1.60
CA LEU A 84 -19.95 7.69 2.13
C LEU A 84 -18.51 7.65 2.62
N GLN A 85 -18.36 7.83 3.92
CA GLN A 85 -17.11 7.68 4.64
C GLN A 85 -16.73 6.20 4.62
N GLU A 86 -15.67 5.85 3.88
CA GLU A 86 -15.01 4.54 3.99
C GLU A 86 -14.35 4.42 5.38
N PRO A 87 -14.40 3.25 6.05
CA PRO A 87 -13.67 3.04 7.29
C PRO A 87 -12.17 2.86 6.97
N CYS A 88 -11.40 3.94 7.11
CA CYS A 88 -9.95 3.86 7.04
C CYS A 88 -9.37 3.39 8.39
N CYS A 89 -8.49 2.41 8.30
CA CYS A 89 -7.77 1.81 9.42
C CYS A 89 -6.97 2.88 10.19
N GLN A 90 -7.14 2.94 11.51
CA GLN A 90 -6.51 3.94 12.37
C GLN A 90 -4.99 3.75 12.48
N PRO A 91 -4.19 4.83 12.37
CA PRO A 91 -2.91 4.98 13.08
C PRO A 91 -3.12 5.68 14.43
N PRO A 92 -2.23 5.45 15.42
CA PRO A 92 -2.50 5.75 16.82
C PRO A 92 -2.42 7.25 17.13
N ALA A 93 -3.34 7.67 18.00
CA ALA A 93 -3.39 8.87 18.83
C ALA A 93 -2.32 9.95 18.57
N CYS A 94 -2.70 10.99 17.82
CA CYS A 94 -2.10 12.31 17.93
C CYS A 94 -3.17 13.40 17.88
N LEU A 95 -3.49 13.91 19.07
CA LEU A 95 -3.74 15.31 19.42
C LEU A 95 -4.66 16.17 18.52
N ARG A 96 -5.88 16.33 19.03
CA ARG A 96 -6.73 17.54 19.08
C ARG A 96 -7.41 17.99 17.78
N SER A 97 -8.74 18.04 17.89
CA SER A 97 -9.68 18.69 17.00
C SER A 97 -9.19 20.08 16.61
N THR A 98 -8.80 20.23 15.35
CA THR A 98 -8.57 21.54 14.76
C THR A 98 -9.50 21.65 13.56
N ASP A 99 -10.27 22.72 13.55
CA ASP A 99 -11.28 23.07 12.56
C ASP A 99 -10.71 22.89 11.13
N PRO A 100 -11.34 22.12 10.23
CA PRO A 100 -10.83 21.87 8.88
C PRO A 100 -10.71 23.16 8.03
N SER A 101 -11.30 24.27 8.51
CA SER A 101 -11.23 25.58 7.88
C SER A 101 -9.93 26.36 8.16
N SER A 102 -9.08 25.93 9.09
CA SER A 102 -7.91 26.72 9.51
C SER A 102 -6.61 26.46 8.73
N PHE A 103 -6.58 25.45 7.85
CA PHE A 103 -5.37 25.12 7.10
C PHE A 103 -5.28 25.97 5.83
N LYS A 104 -4.26 26.84 5.75
CA LYS A 104 -3.91 27.57 4.53
C LYS A 104 -2.52 27.16 4.07
N PHE A 105 -2.42 26.65 2.86
CA PHE A 105 -1.14 26.38 2.21
C PHE A 105 -0.43 27.71 1.93
N ARG A 106 0.77 27.89 2.50
CA ARG A 106 1.67 28.99 2.14
C ARG A 106 2.73 28.45 1.20
N PRO A 107 2.75 28.85 -0.08
CA PRO A 107 3.85 28.50 -0.97
C PRO A 107 5.15 29.09 -0.41
N SER A 108 6.19 28.27 -0.27
CA SER A 108 7.55 28.77 -0.05
C SER A 108 8.04 29.41 -1.34
N GLN A 109 8.74 30.55 -1.23
CA GLN A 109 9.42 31.16 -2.39
C GLN A 109 10.78 30.50 -2.68
N GLU A 110 11.21 29.57 -1.82
CA GLU A 110 12.44 28.80 -1.97
C GLU A 110 12.20 27.57 -2.85
N GLU A 111 13.12 27.33 -3.78
CA GLU A 111 13.16 26.11 -4.57
C GLU A 111 13.51 24.91 -3.69
N PHE A 112 12.75 23.83 -3.85
CA PHE A 112 13.03 22.60 -3.14
C PHE A 112 14.29 21.93 -3.72
N CYS A 113 15.36 21.89 -2.91
CA CYS A 113 16.63 21.28 -3.31
C CYS A 113 16.93 20.05 -2.45
N PHE A 114 17.16 18.91 -3.12
CA PHE A 114 17.72 17.74 -2.46
C PHE A 114 19.19 17.97 -2.13
N HIS A 115 19.53 17.89 -0.85
CA HIS A 115 20.91 17.93 -0.37
C HIS A 115 21.52 16.53 -0.52
N PHE A 116 21.92 16.18 -1.74
CA PHE A 116 22.73 14.99 -2.02
C PHE A 116 24.22 15.35 -1.91
N PHE A 117 24.68 15.67 -0.70
CA PHE A 117 26.10 15.79 -0.38
C PHE A 117 26.58 14.51 0.31
#